data_AF-A0A6L4ZG01-F1
#
_entry.id   AF-A0A6L4ZG01-F1
#
_cell.length_a   1.000
_cell.length_b   1.000
_cell.length_c   1.000
_cell.angle_alpha   90.00
_cell.angle_beta   90.00
_cell.angle_gamma   90.00
#
_symmetry.space_group_name_H-M   'P 1'
#
loop_
_entity.id
_entity.type
_entity.pdbx_description
1 polymer ?
#
loop_
_entity_poly.entity_id
_entity_poly.type
_entity_poly.pdbx_seq_one_letter_code
_entity_poly.pdbx_strand_id
1 'polypeptide(L)'
;MVKAIKFLFLLFIWLNFLFLAISVYSHSASEIGLISAPSLVLTNEKDEYSLGLHLEILADPTGELTIKQVSSPEYAKNFTSSTEKIPNYGFTKTVYWVRFSIKNQAYSDKKWFLSSSYPNTHYLSFYQLNKADKVDKANFKHLEIGTALPFTIREVKDRLLSFKLTFSGAENEVIYLRYKSEAAMVISLAVQSDEVFRQKRVQAYLLAGFFYGCLLIMVGYHFFVAY
;
A
#
# COMPACT_ATOMS: atom_id res chain seq x y z
N MET A 1 9.90 -17.13 59.62
CA MET A 1 9.13 -16.41 58.58
C MET A 1 10.02 -15.62 57.61
N VAL A 2 10.90 -14.73 58.09
CA VAL A 2 11.73 -13.85 57.23
C VAL A 2 12.70 -14.58 56.28
N LYS A 3 13.25 -15.74 56.68
CA LYS A 3 14.14 -16.55 55.83
C LYS A 3 13.44 -17.16 54.61
N ALA A 4 12.17 -17.58 54.75
CA ALA A 4 11.40 -18.16 53.65
C ALA A 4 11.01 -17.12 52.59
N ILE A 5 10.70 -15.89 53.02
CA ILE A 5 10.35 -14.78 52.14
C ILE A 5 11.58 -14.34 51.32
N LYS A 6 12.77 -14.29 51.93
CA LYS A 6 14.03 -14.00 51.20
C LYS A 6 14.37 -15.07 50.16
N PHE A 7 14.09 -16.35 50.46
CA PHE A 7 14.31 -17.45 49.51
C PHE A 7 13.37 -17.38 48.30
N LEU A 8 12.08 -17.13 48.53
CA LEU A 8 11.09 -16.93 47.45
C LEU A 8 11.42 -15.72 46.56
N PHE A 9 11.92 -14.64 47.14
CA PHE A 9 12.32 -13.45 46.38
C PHE A 9 13.56 -13.69 45.50
N LEU A 10 14.56 -14.42 46.02
CA LEU A 10 15.74 -14.82 45.24
C LEU A 10 15.40 -15.83 44.13
N LEU A 11 14.47 -16.75 44.40
CA LEU A 11 13.94 -17.70 43.41
C LEU A 11 13.21 -16.97 42.27
N PHE A 12 12.43 -15.93 42.58
CA PHE A 12 11.73 -15.11 41.60
C PHE A 12 12.68 -14.30 40.70
N ILE A 13 13.77 -13.76 41.28
CA ILE A 13 14.82 -13.05 40.51
C ILE A 13 15.56 -14.02 39.58
N TRP A 14 15.85 -15.24 40.05
CA TRP A 14 16.44 -16.29 39.21
C TRP A 14 15.50 -16.76 38.10
N LEU A 15 14.19 -16.89 38.36
CA LEU A 15 13.21 -17.24 37.32
C LEU A 15 13.09 -16.15 36.24
N ASN A 16 13.18 -14.88 36.61
CA ASN A 16 13.16 -13.77 35.64
C ASN A 16 14.44 -13.71 34.81
N PHE A 17 15.60 -14.01 35.39
CA PHE A 17 16.86 -14.12 34.63
C PHE A 17 16.86 -15.33 33.68
N LEU A 18 16.24 -16.45 34.07
CA LEU A 18 16.06 -17.62 33.20
C LEU A 18 15.14 -17.30 32.00
N PHE A 19 14.07 -16.53 32.22
CA PHE A 19 13.17 -16.09 31.16
C PHE A 19 13.82 -15.10 30.19
N LEU A 20 14.68 -14.21 30.69
CA LEU A 20 15.46 -13.28 29.86
C LEU A 20 16.48 -14.04 29.00
N ALA A 21 17.14 -15.06 29.55
CA ALA A 21 18.11 -15.87 28.81
C ALA A 21 17.45 -16.69 27.68
N ILE A 22 16.23 -17.22 27.88
CA ILE A 22 15.50 -17.96 26.84
C ILE A 22 15.02 -17.02 25.71
N SER A 23 14.74 -15.75 26.02
CA SER A 23 14.40 -14.74 25.00
C SER A 23 15.61 -14.37 24.11
N VAL A 24 16.82 -14.38 24.68
CA VAL A 24 18.06 -14.04 23.96
C VAL A 24 18.57 -15.20 23.10
N TYR A 25 18.33 -16.45 23.51
CA TYR A 25 18.72 -17.63 22.71
C TYR A 25 17.79 -17.92 21.51
N SER A 26 16.57 -17.38 21.51
CA SER A 26 15.66 -17.47 20.34
C SER A 26 16.06 -16.54 19.18
N HIS A 27 17.21 -15.86 19.26
CA HIS A 27 17.72 -14.96 18.22
C HIS A 27 19.09 -15.41 17.68
N SER A 28 19.23 -16.71 17.39
CA SER A 28 20.34 -17.17 16.56
C SER A 28 19.84 -18.14 15.49
N ALA A 29 20.24 -17.84 14.26
CA ALA A 29 19.93 -18.53 13.00
C ALA A 29 18.51 -18.30 12.43
N SER A 30 18.25 -17.07 11.95
CA SER A 30 17.58 -16.95 10.66
C SER A 30 18.66 -16.78 9.60
N GLU A 31 18.75 -17.77 8.70
CA GLU A 31 19.55 -17.67 7.49
C GLU A 31 19.22 -16.36 6.77
N ILE A 32 20.25 -15.66 6.28
CA ILE A 32 20.10 -14.54 5.35
C ILE A 32 19.67 -15.12 4.00
N GLY A 33 18.44 -15.61 3.93
CA GLY A 33 17.68 -15.65 2.70
C GLY A 33 17.27 -14.21 2.40
N LEU A 34 17.35 -13.81 1.14
CA LEU A 34 16.74 -12.56 0.66
C LEU A 34 15.24 -12.64 1.00
N ILE A 35 14.82 -12.05 2.13
CA ILE A 35 13.40 -12.04 2.55
C ILE A 35 12.68 -11.07 1.62
N SER A 36 12.32 -11.56 0.44
CA SER A 36 11.32 -10.94 -0.41
C SER A 36 10.00 -10.99 0.36
N ALA A 37 9.28 -9.87 0.43
CA ALA A 37 7.93 -9.84 0.98
C ALA A 37 7.08 -10.95 0.31
N PRO A 38 6.29 -11.73 1.08
CA PRO A 38 5.52 -12.83 0.53
C PRO A 38 4.53 -12.31 -0.51
N SER A 39 4.53 -12.95 -1.68
CA SER A 39 3.63 -12.59 -2.78
C SER A 39 2.18 -12.61 -2.31
N LEU A 40 1.46 -11.51 -2.54
CA LEU A 40 0.03 -11.47 -2.28
C LEU A 40 -0.69 -12.37 -3.28
N VAL A 41 -1.57 -13.25 -2.79
CA VAL A 41 -2.39 -14.12 -3.64
C VAL A 41 -3.82 -13.63 -3.64
N LEU A 42 -4.31 -13.24 -4.81
CA LEU A 42 -5.72 -12.89 -5.02
C LEU A 42 -6.52 -14.15 -5.26
N THR A 43 -7.59 -14.33 -4.49
CA THR A 43 -8.49 -15.49 -4.53
C THR A 43 -9.93 -15.05 -4.78
N ASN A 44 -10.83 -16.00 -5.00
CA ASN A 44 -12.25 -15.71 -5.17
C ASN A 44 -12.97 -15.39 -3.84
N GLU A 45 -12.41 -15.83 -2.70
CA GLU A 45 -13.04 -15.74 -1.37
C GLU A 45 -12.97 -14.34 -0.74
N LYS A 46 -12.02 -13.52 -1.20
CA LYS A 46 -11.84 -12.14 -0.73
C LYS A 46 -11.99 -11.18 -1.90
N ASP A 47 -12.44 -9.98 -1.57
CA ASP A 47 -12.62 -8.90 -2.52
C ASP A 47 -11.76 -7.68 -2.21
N GLU A 48 -11.02 -7.71 -1.12
CA GLU A 48 -10.14 -6.63 -0.71
C GLU A 48 -8.91 -7.15 0.05
N TYR A 49 -7.75 -6.61 -0.31
CA TYR A 49 -6.46 -6.93 0.27
C TYR A 49 -5.70 -5.64 0.54
N SER A 50 -5.40 -5.36 1.81
CA SER A 50 -4.52 -4.26 2.18
C SER A 50 -3.07 -4.65 1.88
N LEU A 51 -2.34 -3.77 1.20
CA LEU A 51 -1.00 -4.08 0.73
C LEU A 51 0.11 -3.73 1.72
N GLY A 52 -0.15 -2.93 2.76
CA GLY A 52 0.89 -2.33 3.62
C GLY A 52 1.98 -3.29 4.11
N LEU A 53 1.62 -4.50 4.55
CA LEU A 53 2.57 -5.51 5.04
C LEU A 53 3.20 -6.38 3.93
N HIS A 54 2.78 -6.18 2.68
CA HIS A 54 3.30 -6.84 1.48
C HIS A 54 4.16 -5.88 0.64
N LEU A 55 4.33 -4.63 1.08
CA LEU A 55 5.12 -3.63 0.39
C LEU A 55 6.60 -3.81 0.69
N GLU A 56 7.42 -3.57 -0.31
CA GLU A 56 8.83 -3.26 -0.14
C GLU A 56 9.06 -1.83 -0.63
N ILE A 57 9.78 -1.04 0.16
CA ILE A 57 9.88 0.40 -0.01
C ILE A 57 11.35 0.80 -0.12
N LEU A 58 11.65 1.65 -1.10
CA LEU A 58 12.94 2.26 -1.34
C LEU A 58 12.79 3.78 -1.32
N ALA A 59 13.48 4.45 -0.41
CA ALA A 59 13.57 5.90 -0.40
C ALA A 59 14.57 6.38 -1.47
N ASP A 60 14.16 7.36 -2.27
CA ASP A 60 14.97 8.06 -3.26
C ASP A 60 14.96 9.57 -2.96
N PRO A 61 15.86 10.05 -2.08
CA PRO A 61 15.95 11.47 -1.77
C PRO A 61 16.34 12.35 -2.96
N THR A 62 17.02 11.78 -3.96
CA THR A 62 17.43 12.50 -5.19
C THR A 62 16.27 12.68 -6.15
N GLY A 63 15.34 11.72 -6.17
CA GLY A 63 14.22 11.65 -7.10
C GLY A 63 14.63 11.29 -8.53
N GLU A 64 15.89 10.90 -8.75
CA GLU A 64 16.48 10.64 -10.07
C GLU A 64 16.37 9.17 -10.51
N LEU A 65 16.03 8.26 -9.60
CA LEU A 65 15.94 6.84 -9.94
C LEU A 65 14.82 6.60 -10.96
N THR A 66 15.13 5.78 -11.96
CA THR A 66 14.19 5.37 -13.01
C THR A 66 13.67 3.95 -12.77
N ILE A 67 12.53 3.61 -13.40
CA ILE A 67 11.97 2.25 -13.32
C ILE A 67 13.00 1.17 -13.71
N LYS A 68 13.83 1.43 -14.73
CA LYS A 68 14.87 0.49 -15.20
C LYS A 68 15.93 0.22 -14.14
N GLN A 69 16.31 1.24 -13.37
CA GLN A 69 17.28 1.09 -12.28
C GLN A 69 16.67 0.35 -11.10
N VAL A 70 15.49 0.76 -10.63
CA VAL A 70 14.87 0.14 -9.45
C VAL A 70 14.37 -1.28 -9.69
N SER A 71 14.09 -1.65 -10.95
CA SER A 71 13.76 -3.03 -11.33
C SER A 71 15.00 -3.90 -11.58
N SER A 72 16.22 -3.33 -11.50
CA SER A 72 17.45 -4.08 -11.72
C SER A 72 17.82 -4.95 -10.50
N PRO A 73 18.57 -6.05 -10.70
CA PRO A 73 19.06 -6.87 -9.58
C PRO A 73 19.93 -6.10 -8.57
N GLU A 74 20.62 -5.05 -9.02
CA GLU A 74 21.48 -4.22 -8.18
C GLU A 74 20.69 -3.49 -7.10
N TYR A 75 19.59 -2.84 -7.50
CA TYR A 75 18.71 -2.11 -6.58
C TYR A 75 17.76 -3.00 -5.79
N ALA A 76 17.61 -4.27 -6.18
CA ALA A 76 16.66 -5.17 -5.54
C ALA A 76 16.91 -5.36 -4.03
N LYS A 77 18.16 -5.21 -3.59
CA LYS A 77 18.59 -5.32 -2.18
C LYS A 77 18.35 -4.04 -1.37
N ASN A 78 18.11 -2.91 -2.02
CA ASN A 78 17.91 -1.62 -1.35
C ASN A 78 16.45 -1.43 -0.90
N PHE A 79 15.53 -2.26 -1.40
CA PHE A 79 14.15 -2.26 -0.95
C PHE A 79 14.04 -2.89 0.45
N THR A 80 13.32 -2.21 1.33
CA THR A 80 13.07 -2.67 2.71
C THR A 80 11.61 -3.06 2.85
N SER A 81 11.34 -4.26 3.37
CA SER A 81 9.98 -4.73 3.65
C SER A 81 9.28 -3.83 4.67
N SER A 82 8.06 -3.44 4.35
CA SER A 82 7.21 -2.64 5.22
C SER A 82 6.69 -3.46 6.39
N THR A 83 6.76 -2.88 7.59
CA THR A 83 6.23 -3.46 8.83
C THR A 83 4.91 -2.83 9.26
N GLU A 84 4.42 -1.84 8.51
CA GLU A 84 3.22 -1.09 8.83
C GLU A 84 2.07 -1.41 7.87
N LYS A 85 0.83 -1.40 8.38
CA LYS A 85 -0.36 -1.54 7.53
C LYS A 85 -0.56 -0.33 6.62
N ILE A 86 -0.11 0.85 7.05
CA ILE A 86 -0.19 2.11 6.30
C ILE A 86 1.11 2.87 6.58
N PRO A 87 2.18 2.64 5.80
CA PRO A 87 3.43 3.37 5.95
C PRO A 87 3.23 4.87 5.86
N ASN A 88 3.67 5.59 6.89
CA ASN A 88 3.51 7.03 6.99
C ASN A 88 4.87 7.71 7.24
N TYR A 89 5.30 8.53 6.28
CA TYR A 89 6.58 9.25 6.34
C TYR A 89 6.41 10.74 6.64
N GLY A 90 5.19 11.19 6.96
CA GLY A 90 4.90 12.59 7.27
C GLY A 90 5.22 13.54 6.10
N PHE A 91 5.51 14.80 6.39
CA PHE A 91 5.90 15.77 5.37
C PHE A 91 7.36 15.56 4.98
N THR A 92 7.59 15.23 3.71
CA THR A 92 8.92 14.95 3.17
C THR A 92 8.96 15.30 1.68
N LYS A 93 10.14 15.66 1.19
CA LYS A 93 10.42 15.86 -0.25
C LYS A 93 10.98 14.61 -0.92
N THR A 94 11.26 13.56 -0.15
CA THR A 94 11.81 12.29 -0.62
C THR A 94 10.81 11.59 -1.53
N VAL A 95 11.28 11.10 -2.68
CA VAL A 95 10.51 10.22 -3.56
C VAL A 95 10.56 8.80 -2.98
N TYR A 96 9.44 8.09 -3.01
CA TYR A 96 9.40 6.70 -2.55
C TYR A 96 9.05 5.78 -3.70
N TRP A 97 9.92 4.81 -3.94
CA TRP A 97 9.63 3.66 -4.78
C TRP A 97 9.02 2.58 -3.91
N VAL A 98 7.89 2.05 -4.35
CA VAL A 98 7.17 0.98 -3.67
C VAL A 98 7.01 -0.15 -4.66
N ARG A 99 7.30 -1.38 -4.24
CA ARG A 99 7.00 -2.57 -5.03
C ARG A 99 6.31 -3.63 -4.20
N PHE A 100 5.57 -4.49 -4.87
CA PHE A 100 4.96 -5.67 -4.27
C PHE A 100 4.75 -6.74 -5.34
N SER A 101 4.84 -8.00 -4.91
CA SER A 101 4.57 -9.16 -5.75
C SER A 101 3.12 -9.59 -5.57
N ILE A 102 2.44 -9.83 -6.69
CA ILE A 102 1.04 -10.23 -6.72
C ILE A 102 0.82 -11.41 -7.65
N LYS A 103 -0.03 -12.35 -7.24
CA LYS A 103 -0.43 -13.52 -8.01
C LYS A 103 -1.95 -13.57 -8.09
N ASN A 104 -2.50 -13.59 -9.31
CA ASN A 104 -3.93 -13.75 -9.47
C ASN A 104 -4.31 -15.23 -9.62
N GLN A 105 -5.00 -15.79 -8.63
CA GLN A 105 -5.60 -17.13 -8.66
C GLN A 105 -7.14 -17.09 -8.70
N ALA A 106 -7.72 -15.90 -8.80
CA ALA A 106 -9.16 -15.74 -8.98
C ALA A 106 -9.58 -16.11 -10.42
N TYR A 107 -10.90 -16.20 -10.65
CA TYR A 107 -11.44 -16.45 -11.98
C TYR A 107 -11.02 -15.37 -12.98
N SER A 108 -10.88 -15.73 -14.25
CA SER A 108 -10.34 -14.87 -15.31
C SER A 108 -11.18 -13.62 -15.61
N ASP A 109 -12.46 -13.63 -15.26
CA ASP A 109 -13.40 -12.52 -15.41
C ASP A 109 -13.37 -11.54 -14.23
N LYS A 110 -12.79 -11.92 -13.09
CA LYS A 110 -12.69 -11.06 -11.90
C LYS A 110 -11.68 -9.94 -12.15
N LYS A 111 -12.19 -8.70 -12.19
CA LYS A 111 -11.40 -7.48 -12.39
C LYS A 111 -10.92 -6.94 -11.05
N TRP A 112 -9.65 -6.54 -11.03
CA TRP A 112 -8.98 -6.00 -9.86
C TRP A 112 -8.49 -4.58 -10.09
N PHE A 113 -8.61 -3.76 -9.06
CA PHE A 113 -8.16 -2.38 -9.04
C PHE A 113 -7.17 -2.20 -7.90
N LEU A 114 -6.03 -1.60 -8.20
CA LEU A 114 -5.10 -1.08 -7.21
C LEU A 114 -5.53 0.34 -6.87
N SER A 115 -5.87 0.61 -5.62
CA SER A 115 -6.28 1.94 -5.16
C SER A 115 -5.31 2.46 -4.10
N SER A 116 -4.96 3.74 -4.22
CA SER A 116 -4.31 4.48 -3.16
C SER A 116 -5.34 5.34 -2.42
N SER A 117 -5.53 5.03 -1.14
CA SER A 117 -6.55 5.67 -0.29
C SER A 117 -6.14 7.05 0.20
N TYR A 118 -4.95 7.55 -0.18
CA TYR A 118 -4.48 8.90 0.12
C TYR A 118 -4.58 9.79 -1.13
N PRO A 119 -5.72 10.47 -1.34
CA PRO A 119 -6.01 11.19 -2.59
C PRO A 119 -5.15 12.44 -2.80
N ASN A 120 -4.49 12.95 -1.76
CA ASN A 120 -3.71 14.20 -1.82
C ASN A 120 -2.30 14.03 -2.41
N THR A 121 -1.98 12.86 -2.95
CA THR A 121 -0.68 12.59 -3.56
C THR A 121 -0.54 13.39 -4.86
N HIS A 122 0.53 14.20 -4.97
CA HIS A 122 0.74 15.07 -6.14
C HIS A 122 1.04 14.29 -7.42
N TYR A 123 1.94 13.31 -7.34
CA TYR A 123 2.33 12.44 -8.45
C TYR A 123 2.47 11.00 -7.95
N LEU A 124 1.76 10.10 -8.63
CA LEU A 124 1.79 8.66 -8.43
C LEU A 124 1.97 7.99 -9.79
N SER A 125 3.18 7.51 -10.05
CA SER A 125 3.50 6.78 -11.28
C SER A 125 3.35 5.28 -11.02
N PHE A 126 2.60 4.60 -11.88
CA PHE A 126 2.35 3.15 -11.84
C PHE A 126 3.08 2.46 -12.98
N TYR A 127 3.77 1.37 -12.67
CA TYR A 127 4.49 0.53 -13.61
C TYR A 127 4.10 -0.93 -13.41
N GLN A 128 3.58 -1.54 -14.47
CA GLN A 128 3.32 -2.98 -14.54
C GLN A 128 3.97 -3.55 -15.79
N LEU A 129 4.62 -4.71 -15.69
CA LEU A 129 5.26 -5.33 -16.85
C LEU A 129 4.20 -5.70 -17.91
N ASN A 130 4.39 -5.23 -19.14
CA ASN A 130 3.55 -5.62 -20.26
C ASN A 130 4.06 -6.94 -20.84
N LYS A 131 3.43 -8.06 -20.48
CA LYS A 131 3.77 -9.39 -21.00
C LYS A 131 3.19 -9.68 -22.39
N ALA A 132 2.40 -8.77 -22.97
CA ALA A 132 1.81 -8.95 -24.30
C ALA A 132 2.84 -8.76 -25.44
N ASP A 133 3.91 -7.98 -25.20
CA ASP A 133 4.98 -7.77 -26.16
C ASP A 133 6.06 -8.85 -25.99
N LYS A 134 5.99 -9.91 -26.80
CA LYS A 134 6.98 -11.02 -26.86
C LYS A 134 8.38 -10.60 -27.39
N VAL A 135 8.76 -9.33 -27.27
CA VAL A 135 10.04 -8.80 -27.78
C VAL A 135 10.86 -8.29 -26.61
N ASP A 136 11.60 -9.20 -25.95
CA ASP A 136 12.86 -9.08 -25.16
C ASP A 136 13.25 -7.76 -24.46
N LYS A 137 12.33 -6.82 -24.29
CA LYS A 137 12.50 -5.55 -23.61
C LYS A 137 11.41 -5.51 -22.56
N ALA A 138 11.80 -5.34 -21.31
CA ALA A 138 10.89 -5.08 -20.20
C ALA A 138 10.13 -3.77 -20.46
N ASN A 139 9.07 -3.85 -21.27
CA ASN A 139 8.16 -2.76 -21.55
C ASN A 139 7.21 -2.68 -20.38
N PHE A 140 7.33 -1.63 -19.57
CA PHE A 140 6.38 -1.37 -18.50
C PHE A 140 5.20 -0.57 -19.07
N LYS A 141 3.97 -1.03 -18.83
CA LYS A 141 2.80 -0.16 -18.87
C LYS A 141 3.01 0.91 -17.81
N HIS A 142 3.14 2.15 -18.24
CA HIS A 142 3.33 3.31 -17.38
C HIS A 142 2.07 4.19 -17.40
N LEU A 143 1.56 4.54 -16.22
CA LEU A 143 0.52 5.54 -16.07
C LEU A 143 0.84 6.43 -14.87
N GLU A 144 0.81 7.75 -15.05
CA GLU A 144 1.04 8.71 -13.98
C GLU A 144 -0.23 9.53 -13.72
N ILE A 145 -0.64 9.57 -12.46
CA ILE A 145 -1.82 10.32 -12.00
C ILE A 145 -1.51 11.02 -10.68
N GLY A 146 -2.33 11.99 -10.30
CA GLY A 146 -2.20 12.67 -9.00
C GLY A 146 -3.05 13.93 -8.93
N THR A 147 -2.86 14.74 -7.90
CA THR A 147 -3.55 16.04 -7.76
C THR A 147 -2.89 17.15 -8.57
N ALA A 148 -1.60 17.03 -8.89
CA ALA A 148 -0.86 18.00 -9.69
C ALA A 148 -1.01 17.78 -11.20
N LEU A 149 -1.82 16.80 -11.62
CA LEU A 149 -2.03 16.41 -13.01
C LEU A 149 -3.52 16.53 -13.40
N PRO A 150 -3.84 16.78 -14.69
CA PRO A 150 -5.22 16.90 -15.15
C PRO A 150 -6.04 15.64 -14.86
N PHE A 151 -7.27 15.80 -14.37
CA PHE A 151 -8.14 14.67 -14.03
C PHE A 151 -8.45 13.76 -15.23
N THR A 152 -8.42 14.29 -16.46
CA THR A 152 -8.75 13.57 -17.70
C THR A 152 -7.81 12.42 -18.04
N ILE A 153 -6.57 12.41 -17.50
CA ILE A 153 -5.61 11.33 -17.74
C ILE A 153 -5.93 10.06 -16.94
N ARG A 154 -6.81 10.14 -15.92
CA ARG A 154 -7.15 9.00 -15.08
C ARG A 154 -8.03 8.01 -15.86
N GLU A 155 -7.54 6.78 -16.02
CA GLU A 155 -8.33 5.68 -16.62
C GLU A 155 -9.60 5.38 -15.80
N VAL A 156 -9.51 5.53 -14.47
CA VAL A 156 -10.63 5.36 -13.54
C VAL A 156 -10.99 6.73 -12.99
N LYS A 157 -12.17 7.24 -13.39
CA LYS A 157 -12.70 8.53 -12.93
C LYS A 157 -13.23 8.41 -11.50
N ASP A 158 -12.31 8.42 -10.55
CA ASP A 158 -12.59 8.35 -9.12
C ASP A 158 -11.81 9.41 -8.34
N ARG A 159 -12.30 9.73 -7.14
CA ARG A 159 -11.59 10.59 -6.19
C ARG A 159 -10.28 9.93 -5.77
N LEU A 160 -10.30 8.62 -5.52
CA LEU A 160 -9.11 7.85 -5.18
C LEU A 160 -8.22 7.65 -6.42
N LEU A 161 -6.92 7.56 -6.19
CA LEU A 161 -5.95 7.27 -7.24
C LEU A 161 -5.94 5.77 -7.50
N SER A 162 -6.61 5.35 -8.57
CA SER A 162 -6.86 3.94 -8.85
C SER A 162 -6.35 3.51 -10.24
N PHE A 163 -5.75 2.34 -10.29
CA PHE A 163 -5.22 1.70 -11.50
C PHE A 163 -5.93 0.37 -11.75
N LYS A 164 -6.21 0.07 -13.01
CA LYS A 164 -6.70 -1.25 -13.42
C LYS A 164 -5.52 -2.22 -13.49
N LEU A 165 -5.61 -3.34 -12.78
CA LEU A 165 -4.63 -4.41 -12.86
C LEU A 165 -5.02 -5.37 -13.99
N THR A 166 -4.07 -5.64 -14.87
CA THR A 166 -4.24 -6.60 -15.97
C THR A 166 -3.30 -7.77 -15.76
N PHE A 167 -3.84 -8.98 -15.64
CA PHE A 167 -3.04 -10.19 -15.44
C PHE A 167 -3.03 -11.02 -16.72
N SER A 168 -1.86 -11.48 -17.14
CA SER A 168 -1.72 -12.31 -18.36
C SER A 168 -1.71 -13.82 -18.07
N GLY A 169 -1.85 -14.21 -16.80
CA GLY A 169 -1.84 -15.61 -16.35
C GLY A 169 -1.77 -15.72 -14.83
N ALA A 170 -1.54 -16.94 -14.33
CA ALA A 170 -1.41 -17.24 -12.90
C ALA A 170 0.02 -17.05 -12.35
N GLU A 171 0.87 -16.32 -13.07
CA GLU A 171 2.25 -16.06 -12.66
C GLU A 171 2.32 -14.94 -11.61
N ASN A 172 3.41 -14.95 -10.83
CA ASN A 172 3.73 -13.83 -9.96
C ASN A 172 4.15 -12.64 -10.82
N GLU A 173 3.51 -11.49 -10.60
CA GLU A 173 3.85 -10.21 -11.23
C GLU A 173 4.33 -9.23 -10.16
N VAL A 174 5.39 -8.47 -10.47
CA VAL A 174 5.88 -7.41 -9.60
C VAL A 174 5.38 -6.07 -10.13
N ILE A 175 4.69 -5.33 -9.28
CA ILE A 175 4.19 -3.99 -9.58
C ILE A 175 5.09 -2.97 -8.90
N TYR A 176 5.42 -1.89 -9.59
CA TYR A 176 6.18 -0.78 -9.05
C TYR A 176 5.34 0.49 -9.06
N LEU A 177 5.46 1.27 -8.01
CA LEU A 177 4.86 2.58 -7.84
C LEU A 177 5.95 3.58 -7.47
N ARG A 178 5.82 4.81 -7.98
CA ARG A 178 6.67 5.94 -7.60
C ARG A 178 5.80 7.02 -7.01
N TYR A 179 6.02 7.33 -5.74
CA TYR A 179 5.36 8.40 -5.01
C TYR A 179 6.23 9.65 -4.98
N LYS A 180 5.71 10.76 -5.48
CA LYS A 180 6.33 12.09 -5.35
C LYS A 180 5.25 13.07 -4.90
N SER A 181 5.42 13.64 -3.71
CA SER A 181 4.46 14.58 -3.13
C SER A 181 5.19 15.61 -2.27
N GLU A 182 4.68 16.83 -2.24
CA GLU A 182 5.11 17.86 -1.28
C GLU A 182 4.16 17.93 -0.07
N ALA A 183 3.01 17.25 -0.15
CA ALA A 183 2.13 17.00 0.98
C ALA A 183 2.63 15.83 1.83
N ALA A 184 1.91 15.49 2.90
CA ALA A 184 2.25 14.33 3.72
C ALA A 184 2.29 13.04 2.88
N MET A 185 3.32 12.23 3.10
CA MET A 185 3.59 10.99 2.38
C MET A 185 3.00 9.81 3.17
N VAL A 186 1.79 9.41 2.78
CA VAL A 186 1.07 8.28 3.37
C VAL A 186 0.81 7.24 2.28
N ILE A 187 1.41 6.07 2.41
CA ILE A 187 1.34 4.98 1.44
C ILE A 187 0.25 4.00 1.86
N SER A 188 -1.00 4.37 1.62
CA SER A 188 -2.15 3.48 1.83
C SER A 188 -2.52 2.84 0.51
N LEU A 189 -2.26 1.55 0.36
CA LEU A 189 -2.51 0.77 -0.85
C LEU A 189 -3.41 -0.42 -0.56
N ALA A 190 -4.38 -0.65 -1.45
CA ALA A 190 -5.23 -1.83 -1.41
C ALA A 190 -5.50 -2.34 -2.83
N VAL A 191 -5.66 -3.66 -2.95
CA VAL A 191 -6.21 -4.29 -4.15
C VAL A 191 -7.65 -4.67 -3.85
N GLN A 192 -8.57 -4.22 -4.71
CA GLN A 192 -10.01 -4.40 -4.53
C GLN A 192 -10.63 -4.96 -5.80
N SER A 193 -11.63 -5.83 -5.65
CA SER A 193 -12.44 -6.28 -6.77
C SER A 193 -13.34 -5.15 -7.26
N ASP A 194 -13.74 -5.23 -8.52
CA ASP A 194 -14.63 -4.26 -9.17
C ASP A 194 -15.96 -4.05 -8.41
N GLU A 195 -16.48 -5.11 -7.79
CA GLU A 195 -17.71 -5.06 -7.00
C GLU A 195 -17.54 -4.18 -5.75
N VAL A 196 -16.56 -4.50 -4.90
CA VAL A 196 -16.29 -3.72 -3.68
C VAL A 196 -15.89 -2.30 -4.02
N PHE A 197 -15.09 -2.11 -5.07
CA PHE A 197 -14.69 -0.79 -5.54
C PHE A 197 -15.90 0.07 -5.92
N ARG A 198 -16.89 -0.48 -6.63
CA ARG A 198 -18.14 0.22 -6.94
C ARG A 198 -19.02 0.47 -5.72
N GLN A 199 -19.19 -0.52 -4.85
CA GLN A 199 -20.04 -0.37 -3.66
C GLN A 199 -19.54 0.76 -2.75
N LYS A 200 -18.23 0.80 -2.47
CA LYS A 200 -17.62 1.87 -1.66
C LYS A 200 -17.82 3.25 -2.28
N ARG A 201 -17.70 3.36 -3.60
CA ARG A 201 -17.92 4.62 -4.33
C ARG A 201 -19.36 5.11 -4.21
N VAL A 202 -20.32 4.21 -4.41
CA VAL A 202 -21.76 4.55 -4.30
C VAL A 202 -22.07 5.04 -2.89
N GLN A 203 -21.61 4.33 -1.85
CA GLN A 203 -21.79 4.76 -0.46
C GLN A 203 -21.17 6.13 -0.19
N ALA A 204 -19.95 6.38 -0.67
CA ALA A 204 -19.29 7.67 -0.51
C ALA A 204 -20.06 8.82 -1.19
N TYR A 205 -20.62 8.60 -2.38
CA TYR A 205 -21.40 9.61 -3.09
C TYR A 205 -22.78 9.83 -2.49
N LEU A 206 -23.43 8.79 -1.97
CA LEU A 206 -24.69 8.96 -1.24
C LEU A 206 -24.50 9.82 0.01
N LEU A 207 -23.43 9.56 0.79
CA LEU A 207 -23.11 10.36 1.97
C LEU A 207 -22.77 11.80 1.60
N ALA A 208 -21.99 12.02 0.54
CA ALA A 208 -21.68 13.35 0.04
C ALA A 208 -22.95 14.07 -0.44
N GLY A 209 -23.82 13.40 -1.18
CA GLY A 209 -25.09 13.94 -1.65
C GLY A 209 -26.01 14.34 -0.50
N PHE A 210 -26.11 13.51 0.54
CA PHE A 210 -26.83 13.85 1.76
C PHE A 210 -26.25 15.11 2.43
N PHE A 211 -24.93 15.16 2.64
CA PHE A 211 -24.26 16.32 3.23
C PHE A 211 -24.52 17.61 2.44
N TYR A 212 -24.35 17.58 1.12
CA TYR A 212 -24.61 18.75 0.27
C TYR A 212 -26.10 19.11 0.22
N GLY A 213 -27.00 18.14 0.33
CA GLY A 213 -28.44 18.37 0.46
C GLY A 213 -28.79 19.15 1.73
N CYS A 214 -28.21 18.76 2.88
CA CYS A 214 -28.37 19.49 4.14
C CYS A 214 -27.85 20.94 4.04
N LEU A 215 -26.69 21.15 3.40
CA LEU A 215 -26.15 22.50 3.16
C LEU A 215 -27.09 23.33 2.29
N LEU A 216 -27.68 22.75 1.25
CA LEU A 216 -28.62 23.44 0.36
C LEU A 216 -29.89 23.87 1.12
N ILE A 217 -30.44 22.99 1.96
CA ILE A 217 -31.59 23.32 2.84
C ILE A 217 -31.22 24.47 3.78
N MET A 218 -30.03 24.43 4.40
CA MET A 218 -29.55 25.50 5.28
C MET A 218 -29.44 26.83 4.54
N VAL A 219 -28.90 26.84 3.32
CA VAL A 219 -28.82 28.04 2.48
C VAL A 219 -30.23 28.55 2.14
N GLY A 220 -31.14 27.67 1.72
CA GLY A 220 -32.53 28.03 1.43
C GLY A 220 -33.27 28.61 2.65
N TYR A 221 -33.05 28.04 3.83
CA TYR A 221 -33.59 28.57 5.09
C TYR A 221 -33.07 29.99 5.38
N HIS A 222 -31.76 30.23 5.20
CA HIS A 222 -31.19 31.56 5.41
C HIS A 222 -31.76 32.60 4.43
N PHE A 223 -32.00 32.22 3.17
CA PHE A 223 -32.65 33.10 2.21
C PHE A 223 -34.09 33.43 2.61
N PHE A 224 -34.85 32.47 3.12
CA PHE A 224 -36.22 32.69 3.60
C PHE A 224 -36.30 33.57 4.85
N VAL A 225 -35.29 33.51 5.74
CA VAL A 225 -35.27 34.37 6.95
C VAL A 225 -34.76 35.78 6.63
N ALA A 226 -33.89 35.92 5.63
CA ALA A 226 -33.28 37.20 5.26
C ALA A 226 -34.19 38.11 4.42
N TYR A 227 -35.22 37.55 3.77
CA TYR A 227 -36.24 38.26 2.97
C TYR A 227 -37.61 38.14 3.60
#